data_AF-A0A0G0NL98-F1
#
_entry.id   AF-A0A0G0NL98-F1
#
_cell.length_a   1.000
_cell.length_b   1.000
_cell.length_c   1.000
_cell.angle_alpha   90.00
_cell.angle_beta   90.00
_cell.angle_gamma   90.00
#
_symmetry.space_group_name_H-M   'P 1'
#
loop_
_entity.id
_entity.type
_entity.pdbx_description
1 polymer ?
#
loop_
_entity_poly.entity_id
_entity_poly.type
_entity_poly.pdbx_seq_one_letter_code
_entity_poly.pdbx_strand_id
1 'polypeptide(L)'
;MAEKTECNNHKWIPLLGIDKNKSVPTSLFTCLKCGDLKVGIQTIKISRFRLDMGELPINSVAGIKLMNEPTADTTASGLIITATVDTNAEGIGAPLFMSADGHLDTADADSNTTSPCVALAMETGTGSKKILVHGVLRVDAWNWTIGPGSASLIYVSTVTGTLTQTQPSGTDDIIQPVGWALSDDCVYFNPSMIYLTHV
;
A
#
# COMPACT_ATOMS: atom_id res chain seq x y z
N MET A 1 2.89 -27.51 -31.85
CA MET A 1 3.62 -27.11 -30.63
C MET A 1 3.08 -27.99 -29.51
N ALA A 2 3.92 -28.79 -28.87
CA ALA A 2 3.47 -29.80 -27.90
C ALA A 2 2.83 -29.12 -26.67
N GLU A 3 1.58 -29.47 -26.39
CA GLU A 3 0.87 -29.07 -25.17
C GLU A 3 1.68 -29.51 -23.95
N LYS A 4 2.13 -28.55 -23.12
CA LYS A 4 2.60 -28.89 -21.77
C LYS A 4 1.45 -29.55 -21.02
N THR A 5 1.55 -30.87 -20.85
CA THR A 5 0.56 -31.75 -20.23
C THR A 5 0.50 -31.63 -18.70
N GLU A 6 1.46 -30.95 -18.07
CA GLU A 6 1.54 -30.85 -16.61
C GLU A 6 1.91 -29.44 -16.11
N CYS A 7 1.36 -29.09 -14.94
CA CYS A 7 1.67 -27.89 -14.16
C CYS A 7 2.63 -28.28 -13.04
N ASN A 8 3.95 -28.14 -13.23
CA ASN A 8 4.95 -28.46 -12.20
C ASN A 8 4.67 -29.79 -11.46
N ASN A 9 4.55 -30.89 -12.21
CA ASN A 9 4.24 -32.26 -11.74
C ASN A 9 2.78 -32.51 -11.28
N HIS A 10 1.85 -31.61 -11.59
CA HIS A 10 0.42 -31.80 -11.37
C HIS A 10 -0.36 -31.91 -12.69
N LYS A 11 -1.43 -32.70 -12.68
CA LYS A 11 -2.29 -32.90 -13.85
C LYS A 11 -3.23 -31.71 -14.04
N TRP A 12 -3.30 -31.22 -15.28
CA TRP A 12 -4.33 -30.29 -15.71
C TRP A 12 -5.67 -31.01 -15.84
N ILE A 13 -6.73 -30.45 -15.27
CA ILE A 13 -8.09 -30.99 -15.35
C ILE A 13 -8.95 -30.01 -16.16
N PRO A 14 -9.67 -30.46 -17.20
CA PRO A 14 -10.50 -29.57 -17.99
C PRO A 14 -11.66 -29.04 -17.14
N LEU A 15 -11.96 -27.75 -17.29
CA LEU A 15 -13.22 -27.22 -16.78
C LEU A 15 -14.36 -27.71 -17.66
N LEU A 16 -15.41 -28.20 -17.02
CA LEU A 16 -16.59 -28.73 -17.68
C LEU A 16 -17.67 -27.64 -17.74
N GLY A 17 -18.13 -27.34 -18.94
CA GLY A 17 -19.34 -26.55 -19.17
C GLY A 17 -20.56 -27.47 -19.28
N ILE A 18 -21.76 -26.92 -19.08
CA ILE A 18 -23.01 -27.64 -19.37
C ILE A 18 -23.59 -27.07 -20.66
N ASP A 19 -23.76 -27.91 -21.67
CA ASP A 19 -24.51 -27.60 -22.89
C ASP A 19 -25.66 -28.60 -23.04
N LYS A 20 -26.90 -28.11 -23.11
CA LYS A 20 -28.13 -28.94 -23.23
C LYS A 20 -28.16 -30.13 -22.25
N ASN A 21 -27.86 -29.87 -20.97
CA ASN A 21 -27.78 -30.87 -19.89
C ASN A 21 -26.68 -31.94 -20.06
N LYS A 22 -25.71 -31.73 -20.96
CA LYS A 22 -24.53 -32.58 -21.12
C LYS A 22 -23.29 -31.83 -20.67
N SER A 23 -22.44 -32.52 -19.93
CA SER A 23 -21.13 -32.00 -19.55
C SER A 23 -20.20 -32.04 -20.76
N VAL A 24 -19.68 -30.89 -21.17
CA VAL A 24 -18.73 -30.73 -22.29
C VAL A 24 -17.42 -30.12 -21.80
N PRO A 25 -16.25 -30.63 -22.22
CA PRO A 25 -14.98 -30.03 -21.86
C PRO A 25 -14.82 -28.67 -22.57
N THR A 26 -14.35 -27.68 -21.82
CA THR A 26 -14.04 -26.34 -22.35
C THR A 26 -12.57 -26.24 -22.77
N SER A 27 -12.19 -25.12 -23.40
CA SER A 27 -10.78 -24.80 -23.73
C SER A 27 -9.95 -24.38 -22.50
N LEU A 28 -10.55 -24.40 -21.31
CA LEU A 28 -9.94 -23.95 -20.06
C LEU A 28 -9.58 -25.16 -19.19
N PHE A 29 -8.40 -25.12 -18.56
CA PHE A 29 -7.96 -26.17 -17.65
C PHE A 29 -7.58 -25.55 -16.30
N THR A 30 -7.83 -26.26 -15.20
CA THR A 30 -7.41 -25.86 -13.86
C THR A 30 -6.48 -26.90 -13.25
N CYS A 31 -5.52 -26.45 -12.44
CA CYS A 31 -4.75 -27.30 -11.55
C CYS A 31 -5.35 -27.20 -10.14
N LEU A 32 -6.03 -28.25 -9.67
CA LEU A 32 -6.68 -28.25 -8.34
C LEU A 32 -5.70 -28.10 -7.16
N LYS A 33 -4.41 -28.38 -7.37
CA LYS A 33 -3.37 -28.22 -6.35
C LYS A 33 -2.72 -26.84 -6.35
N CYS A 34 -2.58 -26.22 -7.52
CA CYS A 34 -1.87 -24.94 -7.66
C CYS A 34 -2.82 -23.74 -7.68
N GLY A 35 -4.11 -23.92 -8.03
CA GLY A 35 -5.04 -22.80 -8.26
C GLY A 35 -4.77 -22.06 -9.57
N ASP A 36 -4.00 -22.68 -10.47
CA ASP A 36 -3.65 -22.09 -11.75
C ASP A 36 -4.72 -22.43 -12.77
N LEU A 37 -5.18 -21.42 -13.52
CA LEU A 37 -6.09 -21.56 -14.66
C LEU A 37 -5.29 -21.40 -15.96
N LYS A 38 -5.31 -22.40 -16.82
CA LYS A 38 -4.69 -22.37 -18.14
C LYS A 38 -5.70 -21.90 -19.19
N VAL A 39 -5.33 -20.86 -19.92
CA VAL A 39 -6.05 -20.29 -21.06
C VAL A 39 -5.15 -20.40 -22.29
N GLY A 40 -5.35 -21.44 -23.11
CA GLY A 40 -4.44 -21.74 -24.21
C GLY A 40 -3.03 -22.14 -23.73
N ILE A 41 -2.01 -21.36 -24.12
CA ILE A 41 -0.61 -21.59 -23.71
C ILE A 41 -0.20 -20.86 -22.42
N GLN A 42 -1.03 -19.95 -21.92
CA GLN A 42 -0.73 -19.13 -20.75
C GLN A 42 -1.47 -19.64 -19.50
N THR A 43 -0.92 -19.33 -18.33
CA THR A 43 -1.49 -19.70 -17.03
C THR A 43 -1.70 -18.44 -16.19
N ILE A 44 -2.92 -18.26 -15.70
CA ILE A 44 -3.31 -17.19 -14.78
C ILE A 44 -3.46 -17.85 -13.41
N LYS A 45 -2.77 -17.33 -12.39
CA LYS A 45 -3.02 -17.78 -11.01
C LYS A 45 -4.27 -17.09 -10.50
N ILE A 46 -5.28 -17.89 -10.13
CA ILE A 46 -6.51 -17.39 -9.53
C ILE A 46 -6.55 -17.92 -8.10
N SER A 47 -6.34 -17.02 -7.14
CA SER A 47 -6.56 -17.33 -5.73
C SER A 47 -7.64 -16.41 -5.17
N ARG A 48 -8.19 -16.78 -4.02
CA ARG A 48 -9.17 -15.96 -3.28
C ARG A 48 -8.76 -14.50 -3.05
N PHE A 49 -7.46 -14.16 -3.14
CA PHE A 49 -6.95 -12.82 -2.87
C PHE A 49 -5.99 -12.26 -3.94
N ARG A 50 -5.71 -13.00 -5.03
CA ARG A 50 -4.73 -12.59 -6.04
C ARG A 50 -5.17 -13.07 -7.42
N LEU A 51 -5.12 -12.15 -8.37
CA LEU A 51 -5.12 -12.44 -9.80
C LEU A 51 -3.76 -11.97 -10.31
N ASP A 52 -2.88 -12.92 -10.62
CA ASP A 52 -1.57 -12.60 -11.17
C ASP A 52 -1.68 -12.46 -12.69
N MET A 53 -1.40 -11.26 -13.21
CA MET A 53 -1.38 -10.96 -14.64
C MET A 53 0.05 -10.98 -15.21
N GLY A 54 1.06 -11.29 -14.40
CA GLY A 54 2.46 -11.13 -14.77
C GLY A 54 2.76 -9.67 -15.15
N GLU A 55 3.47 -9.47 -16.26
CA GLU A 55 3.77 -8.14 -16.82
C GLU A 55 2.65 -7.58 -17.74
N LEU A 56 1.49 -8.26 -17.82
CA LEU A 56 0.40 -7.82 -18.70
C LEU A 56 -0.46 -6.73 -18.05
N PRO A 57 -0.94 -5.74 -18.83
CA PRO A 57 -1.80 -4.67 -18.32
C PRO A 57 -3.20 -5.18 -17.96
N ILE A 58 -3.82 -4.58 -16.94
CA ILE A 58 -5.23 -4.79 -16.60
C ILE A 58 -6.10 -4.08 -17.67
N ASN A 59 -6.53 -4.81 -18.69
CA ASN A 59 -7.39 -4.26 -19.74
C ASN A 59 -8.86 -4.17 -19.30
N SER A 60 -9.55 -3.08 -19.67
CA SER A 60 -11.01 -2.93 -19.57
C SER A 60 -11.62 -2.99 -18.16
N VAL A 61 -10.91 -2.52 -17.14
CA VAL A 61 -11.51 -2.25 -15.81
C VAL A 61 -12.10 -0.85 -15.76
N ALA A 62 -13.29 -0.70 -15.16
CA ALA A 62 -13.92 0.60 -14.98
C ALA A 62 -13.11 1.56 -14.07
N GLY A 63 -12.18 1.01 -13.29
CA GLY A 63 -11.22 1.74 -12.48
C GLY A 63 -10.42 0.81 -11.58
N ILE A 64 -9.30 1.30 -11.04
CA ILE A 64 -8.56 0.63 -9.98
C ILE A 64 -8.93 1.31 -8.67
N LYS A 65 -9.54 0.56 -7.75
CA LYS A 65 -9.87 1.08 -6.42
C LYS A 65 -8.61 1.15 -5.57
N LEU A 66 -7.87 2.23 -5.73
CA LEU A 66 -6.86 2.70 -4.79
C LEU A 66 -7.61 3.66 -3.87
N MET A 67 -7.40 3.63 -2.55
CA MET A 67 -8.02 4.58 -1.59
C MET A 67 -9.46 4.24 -1.15
N ASN A 68 -9.77 2.96 -0.93
CA ASN A 68 -10.98 2.62 -0.16
C ASN A 68 -10.67 2.74 1.33
N GLU A 69 -11.52 3.40 2.09
CA GLU A 69 -11.37 3.46 3.54
C GLU A 69 -11.28 2.04 4.13
N PRO A 70 -10.20 1.71 4.86
CA PRO A 70 -10.07 0.40 5.48
C PRO A 70 -11.15 0.20 6.55
N THR A 71 -11.72 -1.02 6.62
CA THR A 71 -12.79 -1.32 7.59
C THR A 71 -12.27 -1.78 8.95
N ALA A 72 -10.96 -1.96 9.09
CA ALA A 72 -10.33 -2.50 10.29
C ALA A 72 -9.29 -1.51 10.83
N ASP A 73 -9.15 -1.50 12.14
CA ASP A 73 -8.13 -0.71 12.83
C ASP A 73 -6.72 -1.11 12.35
N THR A 74 -5.81 -0.13 12.32
CA THR A 74 -4.40 -0.28 11.92
C THR A 74 -4.20 -0.91 10.54
N THR A 75 -5.13 -0.68 9.61
CA THR A 75 -5.04 -1.17 8.23
C THR A 75 -5.02 -0.04 7.22
N ALA A 76 -4.47 -0.32 6.03
CA ALA A 76 -4.36 0.67 4.96
C ALA A 76 -4.83 0.11 3.61
N SER A 77 -5.19 1.03 2.72
CA SER A 77 -5.52 0.79 1.32
C SER A 77 -4.76 1.75 0.42
N GLY A 78 -3.98 1.22 -0.52
CA GLY A 78 -3.19 2.04 -1.42
C GLY A 78 -1.96 1.33 -1.97
N LEU A 79 -0.94 2.10 -2.33
CA LEU A 79 0.36 1.62 -2.75
C LEU A 79 1.18 1.25 -1.51
N ILE A 80 1.16 -0.04 -1.19
CA ILE A 80 1.93 -0.63 -0.10
C ILE A 80 3.08 -1.44 -0.70
N ILE A 81 4.30 -1.13 -0.28
CA ILE A 81 5.51 -1.85 -0.70
C ILE A 81 6.24 -2.42 0.50
N THR A 82 7.16 -3.35 0.24
CA THR A 82 8.11 -3.82 1.25
C THR A 82 9.43 -3.08 1.06
N ALA A 83 9.96 -2.49 2.13
CA ALA A 83 11.23 -1.78 2.15
C ALA A 83 12.02 -2.12 3.44
N THR A 84 13.31 -1.78 3.46
CA THR A 84 14.13 -1.89 4.67
C THR A 84 13.90 -0.66 5.54
N VAL A 85 13.52 -0.87 6.79
CA VAL A 85 13.32 0.16 7.82
C VAL A 85 14.38 -0.01 8.89
N ASP A 86 15.17 1.02 9.16
CA ASP A 86 16.27 0.98 10.15
C ASP A 86 15.85 1.56 11.50
N THR A 87 14.89 2.48 11.51
CA THR A 87 14.28 3.00 12.74
C THR A 87 12.76 3.09 12.61
N ASN A 88 12.06 2.54 13.60
CA ASN A 88 10.62 2.72 13.85
C ASN A 88 10.23 2.09 15.20
N ALA A 89 10.25 2.89 16.27
CA ALA A 89 9.78 2.46 17.59
C ALA A 89 8.29 2.75 17.80
N GLU A 90 7.74 3.68 17.02
CA GLU A 90 6.43 4.30 17.18
C GLU A 90 5.32 3.41 16.60
N GLY A 91 5.64 2.60 15.60
CA GLY A 91 4.77 1.58 15.05
C GLY A 91 4.02 2.04 13.81
N ILE A 92 2.74 1.70 13.73
CA ILE A 92 1.91 1.94 12.54
C ILE A 92 1.57 3.43 12.46
N GLY A 93 1.70 4.02 11.27
CA GLY A 93 1.45 5.44 11.03
C GLY A 93 2.62 6.37 11.34
N ALA A 94 3.76 5.83 11.78
CA ALA A 94 4.98 6.60 11.93
C ALA A 94 5.43 7.14 10.54
N PRO A 95 5.67 8.45 10.38
CA PRO A 95 6.26 9.01 9.17
C PRO A 95 7.71 8.55 9.04
N LEU A 96 8.11 8.22 7.81
CA LEU A 96 9.44 7.72 7.47
C LEU A 96 10.07 8.58 6.37
N PHE A 97 11.35 8.90 6.51
CA PHE A 97 12.16 9.57 5.49
C PHE A 97 13.15 8.57 4.87
N MET A 98 13.65 8.90 3.67
CA MET A 98 14.67 8.10 2.99
C MET A 98 16.06 8.57 3.42
N SER A 99 16.81 7.70 4.08
CA SER A 99 18.19 7.95 4.49
C SER A 99 19.17 7.76 3.33
N ALA A 100 20.42 8.18 3.52
CA ALA A 100 21.45 8.21 2.48
C ALA A 100 21.90 6.81 2.03
N ASP A 101 21.64 5.78 2.83
CA ASP A 101 21.90 4.37 2.52
C ASP A 101 20.75 3.70 1.75
N GLY A 102 19.66 4.42 1.49
CA GLY A 102 18.47 3.90 0.80
C GLY A 102 17.54 3.09 1.70
N HIS A 103 17.70 3.17 3.02
CA HIS A 103 16.76 2.63 4.00
C HIS A 103 15.84 3.73 4.54
N LEU A 104 14.76 3.30 5.19
CA LEU A 104 13.79 4.20 5.79
C LEU A 104 14.03 4.35 7.28
N ASP A 105 14.05 5.60 7.71
CA ASP A 105 14.20 5.98 9.12
C ASP A 105 13.02 6.82 9.57
N THR A 106 12.77 6.87 10.88
CA THR A 106 11.70 7.66 11.48
C THR A 106 11.90 9.16 11.20
N ALA A 107 10.90 9.79 10.59
CA ALA A 107 10.95 11.20 10.23
C ALA A 107 10.69 12.11 11.44
N ASP A 108 11.31 13.28 11.37
CA ASP A 108 11.17 14.35 12.36
C ASP A 108 11.22 15.70 11.64
N ALA A 109 10.30 16.59 12.00
CA ALA A 109 10.22 17.93 11.44
C ALA A 109 11.28 18.89 12.01
N ASP A 110 12.02 18.55 13.07
CA ASP A 110 13.03 19.44 13.68
C ASP A 110 14.22 19.79 12.77
N SER A 111 14.42 19.06 11.66
CA SER A 111 15.57 19.28 10.79
C SER A 111 15.35 18.78 9.37
N ASN A 112 16.04 19.41 8.42
CA ASN A 112 16.14 18.95 7.05
C ASN A 112 16.88 17.61 6.89
N THR A 113 17.58 17.14 7.93
CA THR A 113 18.31 15.86 7.90
C THR A 113 17.41 14.65 8.11
N THR A 114 16.22 14.85 8.68
CA THR A 114 15.23 13.82 9.04
C THR A 114 13.94 13.96 8.24
N SER A 115 14.01 14.72 7.14
CA SER A 115 12.91 15.09 6.26
C SER A 115 13.42 15.10 4.81
N PRO A 116 12.56 14.98 3.80
CA PRO A 116 11.11 14.87 3.85
C PRO A 116 10.61 13.46 4.18
N CYS A 117 9.42 13.39 4.77
CA CYS A 117 8.64 12.17 4.88
C CYS A 117 8.20 11.69 3.50
N VAL A 118 8.44 10.41 3.19
CA VAL A 118 8.11 9.77 1.91
C VAL A 118 7.19 8.56 2.06
N ALA A 119 7.05 8.02 3.27
CA ALA A 119 6.21 6.86 3.54
C ALA A 119 5.66 6.89 4.97
N LEU A 120 4.59 6.14 5.22
CA LEU A 120 4.15 5.78 6.57
C LEU A 120 4.47 4.31 6.86
N ALA A 121 4.91 4.02 8.08
CA ALA A 121 5.11 2.67 8.53
C ALA A 121 3.78 1.91 8.64
N MET A 122 3.75 0.66 8.16
CA MET A 122 2.60 -0.25 8.34
C MET A 122 2.86 -1.32 9.41
N GLU A 123 4.07 -1.37 9.97
CA GLU A 123 4.52 -2.37 10.93
C GLU A 123 5.56 -1.74 11.87
N THR A 124 5.61 -2.17 13.14
CA THR A 124 6.64 -1.72 14.11
C THR A 124 7.98 -2.45 13.94
N GLY A 125 9.06 -1.80 14.35
CA GLY A 125 10.42 -2.33 14.39
C GLY A 125 11.16 -2.23 13.05
N THR A 126 12.32 -2.89 13.00
CA THR A 126 13.32 -2.72 11.91
C THR A 126 13.40 -3.93 10.98
N GLY A 127 14.11 -3.79 9.86
CA GLY A 127 14.31 -4.80 8.83
C GLY A 127 13.33 -4.68 7.67
N SER A 128 13.01 -5.80 7.01
CA SER A 128 12.08 -5.81 5.88
C SER A 128 10.63 -5.64 6.37
N LYS A 129 10.05 -4.47 6.12
CA LYS A 129 8.73 -4.07 6.62
C LYS A 129 7.84 -3.56 5.50
N LYS A 130 6.53 -3.62 5.72
CA LYS A 130 5.55 -2.95 4.85
C LYS A 130 5.50 -1.47 5.18
N ILE A 131 5.36 -0.68 4.13
CA ILE A 131 5.19 0.77 4.21
C ILE A 131 4.10 1.22 3.24
N LEU A 132 3.41 2.30 3.59
CA LEU A 132 2.43 2.97 2.73
C LEU A 132 3.11 4.16 2.06
N VAL A 133 3.17 4.15 0.73
CA VAL A 133 3.75 5.26 -0.06
C VAL A 133 2.66 6.26 -0.48
N HIS A 134 1.44 5.77 -0.68
CA HIS A 134 0.30 6.59 -1.09
C HIS A 134 -1.00 5.84 -0.85
N GLY A 135 -1.98 6.45 -0.17
CA GLY A 135 -3.27 5.81 0.08
C GLY A 135 -3.96 6.28 1.35
N VAL A 136 -4.87 5.45 1.88
CA VAL A 136 -5.60 5.72 3.12
C VAL A 136 -5.10 4.79 4.21
N LEU A 137 -4.75 5.36 5.37
CA LEU A 137 -4.43 4.63 6.59
C LEU A 137 -5.48 4.96 7.65
N ARG A 138 -5.98 3.91 8.30
CA ARG A 138 -6.92 4.00 9.41
C ARG A 138 -6.24 3.56 10.71
N VAL A 139 -6.40 4.37 11.75
CA VAL A 139 -6.00 4.05 13.12
C VAL A 139 -7.07 4.61 14.06
N ASP A 140 -7.80 3.74 14.73
CA ASP A 140 -8.97 4.10 15.58
C ASP A 140 -8.57 4.91 16.82
N ALA A 141 -7.28 4.90 17.18
CA ALA A 141 -6.74 5.70 18.28
C ALA A 141 -6.50 7.17 17.91
N TRP A 142 -6.59 7.53 16.62
CA TRP A 142 -6.47 8.92 16.18
C TRP A 142 -7.76 9.69 16.41
N ASN A 143 -7.65 11.02 16.38
CA ASN A 143 -8.77 11.94 16.55
C ASN A 143 -8.52 13.21 15.73
N TRP A 144 -8.47 13.06 14.42
CA TRP A 144 -8.20 14.14 13.49
C TRP A 144 -9.39 15.06 13.28
N THR A 145 -9.12 16.34 13.03
CA THR A 145 -10.14 17.30 12.61
C THR A 145 -10.29 17.29 11.08
N ILE A 146 -11.52 17.19 10.60
CA ILE A 146 -11.85 17.35 9.18
C ILE A 146 -12.28 18.79 8.88
N GLY A 147 -12.01 19.28 7.67
CA GLY A 147 -12.40 20.64 7.27
C GLY A 147 -11.68 21.16 6.04
N PRO A 148 -12.04 22.36 5.55
CA PRO A 148 -11.37 22.97 4.41
C PRO A 148 -9.99 23.55 4.79
N GLY A 149 -9.10 23.65 3.81
CA GLY A 149 -7.81 24.34 3.96
C GLY A 149 -6.87 23.62 4.92
N SER A 150 -6.18 24.38 5.79
CA SER A 150 -5.21 23.83 6.73
C SER A 150 -5.82 23.04 7.88
N ALA A 151 -7.13 23.12 8.10
CA ALA A 151 -7.79 22.43 9.21
C ALA A 151 -7.70 20.90 9.12
N SER A 152 -7.66 20.35 7.91
CA SER A 152 -7.51 18.91 7.68
C SER A 152 -6.09 18.47 7.35
N LEU A 153 -5.15 19.41 7.13
CA LEU A 153 -3.79 19.08 6.69
C LEU A 153 -3.04 18.34 7.80
N ILE A 154 -2.36 17.26 7.40
CA ILE A 154 -1.48 16.50 8.27
C ILE A 154 -0.04 16.86 7.91
N TYR A 155 0.76 17.12 8.93
CA TYR A 155 2.18 17.42 8.86
C TYR A 155 2.98 16.37 9.65
N VAL A 156 4.27 16.28 9.35
CA VAL A 156 5.23 15.63 10.25
C VAL A 156 5.37 16.50 11.51
N SER A 157 5.39 15.86 12.68
CA SER A 157 5.59 16.53 13.96
C SER A 157 7.06 16.75 14.26
N THR A 158 7.36 17.71 15.13
CA THR A 158 8.67 17.87 15.80
C THR A 158 8.91 16.83 16.90
N VAL A 159 7.88 16.02 17.19
CA VAL A 159 8.06 14.79 17.97
C VAL A 159 8.34 13.67 16.99
N THR A 160 9.57 13.14 17.05
CA THR A 160 10.05 12.04 16.21
C THR A 160 9.00 10.96 15.99
N GLY A 161 8.72 10.64 14.73
CA GLY A 161 7.84 9.53 14.37
C GLY A 161 6.37 9.74 14.64
N THR A 162 5.93 10.99 14.80
CA THR A 162 4.52 11.32 14.97
C THR A 162 4.01 12.29 13.92
N LEU A 163 2.69 12.27 13.71
CA LEU A 163 1.97 13.17 12.81
C LEU A 163 1.21 14.22 13.62
N THR A 164 0.94 15.37 13.03
CA THR A 164 0.23 16.47 13.68
C THR A 164 -0.62 17.28 12.70
N GLN A 165 -1.67 17.93 13.21
CA GLN A 165 -2.42 18.98 12.49
C GLN A 165 -1.94 20.40 12.83
N THR A 166 -1.01 20.52 13.77
CA THR A 166 -0.36 21.80 14.09
C THR A 166 0.88 21.94 13.24
N GLN A 167 0.91 22.95 12.38
CA GLN A 167 2.08 23.22 11.55
C GLN A 167 3.32 23.47 12.43
N PRO A 168 4.46 22.82 12.16
CA PRO A 168 5.75 23.17 12.76
C PRO A 168 6.10 24.66 12.55
N SER A 169 6.77 25.26 13.53
CA SER A 169 6.96 26.73 13.60
C SER A 169 8.22 27.19 14.35
N GLY A 170 9.02 26.26 14.87
CA GLY A 170 10.37 26.53 15.36
C GLY A 170 11.30 26.93 14.22
N THR A 171 12.40 27.60 14.55
CA THR A 171 13.44 27.90 13.57
C THR A 171 14.05 26.60 13.05
N ASP A 172 14.23 26.52 11.74
CA ASP A 172 14.70 25.35 10.99
C ASP A 172 13.72 24.15 10.92
N ASP A 173 12.52 24.28 11.51
CA ASP A 173 11.47 23.26 11.39
C ASP A 173 11.03 23.08 9.93
N ILE A 174 10.76 21.83 9.56
CA ILE A 174 10.28 21.44 8.24
C ILE A 174 8.76 21.44 8.21
N ILE A 175 8.21 22.30 7.37
CA ILE A 175 6.79 22.37 7.06
C ILE A 175 6.54 21.54 5.80
N GLN A 176 6.16 20.28 6.00
CA GLN A 176 5.77 19.38 4.92
C GLN A 176 4.34 18.85 5.16
N PRO A 177 3.37 19.22 4.31
CA PRO A 177 2.10 18.52 4.25
C PRO A 177 2.30 17.10 3.74
N VAL A 178 1.89 16.11 4.53
CA VAL A 178 2.00 14.68 4.18
C VAL A 178 0.67 14.06 3.77
N GLY A 179 -0.43 14.78 3.95
CA GLY A 179 -1.77 14.29 3.64
C GLY A 179 -2.87 15.16 4.22
N TRP A 180 -4.08 14.60 4.27
CA TRP A 180 -5.22 15.21 4.95
C TRP A 180 -6.12 14.19 5.63
N ALA A 181 -6.81 14.60 6.69
CA ALA A 181 -7.80 13.79 7.38
C ALA A 181 -9.06 13.58 6.51
N LEU A 182 -9.52 12.33 6.42
CA LEU A 182 -10.80 11.95 5.79
C LEU A 182 -11.92 11.79 6.83
N SER A 183 -11.56 11.34 8.02
CA SER A 183 -12.38 11.18 9.22
C SER A 183 -11.51 11.46 10.45
N ASP A 184 -12.04 11.24 11.65
CA ASP A 184 -11.30 11.27 12.90
C ASP A 184 -10.22 10.19 12.98
N ASP A 185 -10.47 9.01 12.40
CA ASP A 185 -9.61 7.83 12.44
C ASP A 185 -8.83 7.56 11.13
N CYS A 186 -9.12 8.27 10.03
CA CYS A 186 -8.52 8.02 8.72
C CYS A 186 -7.78 9.23 8.14
N VAL A 187 -6.58 8.97 7.62
CA VAL A 187 -5.77 9.93 6.86
C VAL A 187 -5.57 9.44 5.44
N TYR A 188 -5.75 10.34 4.48
CA TYR A 188 -5.23 10.18 3.14
C TYR A 188 -3.79 10.66 3.08
N PHE A 189 -2.87 9.73 2.93
CA PHE A 189 -1.44 9.98 2.80
C PHE A 189 -1.07 10.18 1.33
N ASN A 190 -0.54 11.37 1.03
CA ASN A 190 0.01 11.76 -0.25
C ASN A 190 1.08 12.83 0.01
N PRO A 191 2.32 12.42 0.30
CA PRO A 191 3.34 13.33 0.77
C PRO A 191 3.74 14.32 -0.31
N SER A 192 3.78 15.61 0.05
CA SER A 192 4.30 16.63 -0.85
C SER A 192 5.81 16.43 -1.05
N MET A 193 6.27 16.47 -2.29
CA MET A 193 7.70 16.52 -2.62
C MET A 193 8.31 17.90 -2.32
N ILE A 194 7.48 18.93 -2.19
CA ILE A 194 7.90 20.28 -1.82
C ILE A 194 7.61 20.49 -0.34
N TYR A 195 8.61 20.93 0.40
CA TYR A 195 8.50 21.36 1.78
C TYR A 195 9.15 22.74 1.95
N LEU A 196 8.80 23.41 3.03
CA LEU A 196 9.37 24.69 3.42
C LEU A 196 10.15 24.50 4.72
N THR A 197 11.20 25.29 4.91
CA THR A 197 11.88 25.40 6.20
C THR A 197 11.43 26.69 6.85
N HIS A 198 10.99 26.61 8.10
CA HIS A 198 10.62 27.78 8.88
C HIS A 198 11.88 28.55 9.28
N VAL A 199 11.81 29.87 9.20
CA VAL A 199 12.94 30.78 9.51
C VAL A 199 12.73 31.47 10.84
#